data_AF-A0A9P0LBJ0-F1
#
_entry.id   AF-A0A9P0LBJ0-F1
#
_cell.length_a   1.000
_cell.length_b   1.000
_cell.length_c   1.000
_cell.angle_alpha   90.00
_cell.angle_beta   90.00
_cell.angle_gamma   90.00
#
_symmetry.space_group_name_H-M   'P 1'
#
loop_
_entity.id
_entity.type
_entity.pdbx_description
1 polymer ?
#
loop_
_entity_poly.entity_id
_entity_poly.type
_entity_poly.pdbx_seq_one_letter_code
_entity_poly.pdbx_strand_id
1 'polypeptide(L)'
;MCITVLRKICHWGPLTAIGIIKLVTAMTIHCMNMLWPKETLGGKLNYGIFIILSGLTLFNFLSSMYHGAGYLPLNWRPCKEEDCQFLQMCGVCDGYKAPRSHHCRKCKY
;
A
#
# COMPACT_ATOMS: atom_id res chain seq x y z
N MET A 1 4.95 17.17 0.86
CA MET A 1 4.88 15.72 0.59
C MET A 1 5.35 14.87 1.78
N CYS A 2 6.45 15.19 2.48
CA CYS A 2 6.91 14.39 3.65
C CYS A 2 5.94 14.35 4.85
N ILE A 3 5.32 15.50 5.20
CA ILE A 3 4.40 15.59 6.34
C ILE A 3 3.15 14.71 6.15
N THR A 4 2.66 14.60 4.90
CA THR A 4 1.50 13.77 4.57
C THR A 4 1.80 12.28 4.62
N VAL A 5 3.01 11.85 4.26
CA VAL A 5 3.44 10.44 4.38
C VAL A 5 3.59 10.03 5.84
N LEU A 6 4.24 10.84 6.66
CA LEU A 6 4.38 10.58 8.10
C LEU A 6 3.01 10.44 8.78
N ARG A 7 2.06 11.32 8.44
CA ARG A 7 0.69 11.25 8.96
C ARG A 7 -0.05 9.98 8.52
N LYS A 8 0.22 9.46 7.31
CA LYS A 8 -0.32 8.18 6.85
C LYS A 8 0.28 7.00 7.62
N ILE A 9 1.60 6.98 7.80
CA ILE A 9 2.30 5.89 8.52
C ILE A 9 1.93 5.86 10.00
N CYS A 10 1.82 7.02 10.65
CA CYS A 10 1.45 7.12 12.07
C CYS A 10 -0.07 6.97 12.32
N HIS A 11 -0.86 6.62 11.32
CA HIS A 11 -2.27 6.31 11.51
C HIS A 11 -2.42 4.90 12.11
N TRP A 12 -3.46 4.69 12.94
CA TRP A 12 -3.71 3.43 13.64
C TRP A 12 -3.69 2.19 12.73
N GLY A 13 -4.39 2.22 11.60
CA GLY A 13 -4.40 1.09 10.64
C GLY A 13 -3.00 0.62 10.22
N PRO A 14 -2.17 1.49 9.62
CA PRO A 14 -0.78 1.18 9.29
C PRO A 14 0.10 0.73 10.46
N LEU A 15 0.01 1.39 11.61
CA LEU A 15 0.78 1.01 12.80
C LEU A 15 0.41 -0.40 13.27
N THR A 16 -0.89 -0.72 13.32
CA THR A 16 -1.36 -2.07 13.66
C THR A 16 -0.88 -3.10 12.64
N ALA A 17 -0.93 -2.80 11.34
CA ALA A 17 -0.44 -3.71 10.30
C ALA A 17 1.07 -3.98 10.42
N ILE A 18 1.88 -2.94 10.66
CA ILE A 18 3.32 -3.08 10.91
C ILE A 18 3.57 -3.92 12.16
N GLY A 19 2.81 -3.69 13.24
CA GLY A 19 2.88 -4.47 14.48
C GLY A 19 2.60 -5.96 14.24
N ILE A 20 1.52 -6.28 13.51
CA ILE A 20 1.16 -7.65 13.15
C ILE A 20 2.26 -8.31 12.31
N ILE A 21 2.76 -7.62 11.27
CA ILE A 21 3.85 -8.13 10.43
C ILE A 21 5.06 -8.49 11.30
N LYS A 22 5.48 -7.61 12.20
CA LYS A 22 6.62 -7.85 13.08
C LYS A 22 6.39 -9.00 14.06
N LEU A 23 5.21 -9.07 14.67
CA LEU A 23 4.85 -10.14 15.61
C LEU A 23 4.88 -11.50 14.91
N VAL A 24 4.21 -11.62 13.76
CA VAL A 24 4.16 -12.86 12.98
C VAL A 24 5.57 -13.25 12.54
N THR A 25 6.35 -12.31 11.99
CA THR A 25 7.75 -12.59 11.61
C THR A 25 8.58 -13.11 12.78
N ALA A 26 8.49 -12.49 13.96
CA ALA A 26 9.23 -12.92 15.14
C ALA A 26 8.81 -14.31 15.60
N MET A 27 7.51 -14.59 15.65
CA MET A 27 6.98 -15.89 16.05
C MET A 27 7.35 -16.98 15.04
N THR A 28 7.26 -16.71 13.74
CA THR A 28 7.67 -17.68 12.71
C THR A 28 9.17 -17.97 12.78
N ILE A 29 10.03 -16.95 12.97
CA ILE A 29 11.46 -17.16 13.19
C ILE A 29 11.70 -18.06 14.41
N HIS A 30 10.99 -17.81 15.52
CA HIS A 30 11.08 -18.66 16.70
C HIS A 30 10.71 -20.12 16.40
N CYS A 31 9.57 -20.36 15.71
CA CYS A 31 9.16 -21.69 15.29
C CYS A 31 10.16 -22.36 14.34
N MET A 32 10.72 -21.63 13.38
CA MET A 32 11.73 -22.15 12.45
C MET A 32 12.97 -22.65 13.18
N ASN A 33 13.40 -21.95 14.24
CA ASN A 33 14.53 -22.36 15.07
C ASN A 33 14.27 -23.67 15.82
N MET A 34 13.01 -24.01 16.10
CA MET A 34 12.62 -25.26 16.76
C MET A 34 12.36 -26.39 15.75
N LEU A 35 11.90 -26.06 14.55
CA LEU A 35 11.45 -27.04 13.55
C LEU A 35 12.60 -27.61 12.72
N TRP A 36 13.55 -26.77 12.28
CA TRP A 36 14.59 -27.18 11.34
C TRP A 36 15.97 -26.63 11.76
N PRO A 37 16.97 -27.49 12.05
CA PRO A 37 18.32 -27.06 12.38
C PRO A 37 18.93 -26.14 11.30
N LYS A 38 19.43 -24.98 11.71
CA LYS A 38 20.03 -23.94 10.85
C LYS A 38 21.38 -24.33 10.27
N GLU A 39 21.98 -25.38 10.80
CA GLU A 39 23.27 -25.90 10.40
C GLU A 39 23.13 -26.61 9.04
N THR A 40 21.95 -27.19 8.79
CA THR A 40 21.63 -27.85 7.52
C THR A 40 21.41 -26.83 6.40
N LEU A 41 21.79 -27.20 5.17
CA LEU A 41 21.55 -26.37 3.99
C LEU A 41 20.07 -26.02 3.81
N GLY A 42 19.19 -27.01 4.00
CA GLY A 42 17.73 -26.82 3.92
C GLY A 42 17.20 -25.81 4.95
N GLY A 43 17.68 -25.88 6.20
CA GLY A 43 17.34 -24.92 7.25
C GLY A 43 17.79 -23.49 6.90
N LYS A 44 19.01 -23.31 6.36
CA LYS A 44 19.51 -22.00 5.89
C LYS A 44 18.68 -21.44 4.74
N LEU A 45 18.35 -22.27 3.75
CA LEU A 45 17.54 -21.86 2.60
C LEU A 45 16.13 -21.46 3.04
N ASN A 46 15.48 -22.29 3.86
CA ASN A 46 14.14 -22.00 4.40
C ASN A 46 14.13 -20.66 5.16
N TYR A 47 15.09 -20.47 6.06
CA TYR A 47 15.24 -19.22 6.82
C TYR A 47 15.49 -18.01 5.89
N GLY A 48 16.41 -18.14 4.94
CA GLY A 48 16.74 -17.07 3.99
C GLY A 48 15.54 -16.66 3.14
N ILE A 49 14.83 -17.64 2.56
CA ILE A 49 13.62 -17.40 1.77
C ILE A 49 12.55 -16.69 2.61
N PHE A 50 12.31 -17.17 3.83
CA PHE A 50 11.32 -16.55 4.70
C PHE A 50 11.66 -15.09 5.04
N ILE A 51 12.91 -14.79 5.39
CA ILE A 51 13.36 -13.42 5.69
C ILE A 51 13.20 -12.51 4.47
N ILE A 52 13.56 -13.00 3.26
CA ILE A 52 13.38 -12.24 2.02
C ILE A 52 11.91 -11.93 1.79
N LEU A 53 11.02 -12.93 1.85
CA LEU A 53 9.60 -12.75 1.64
C LEU A 53 8.98 -11.81 2.68
N SER A 54 9.34 -11.98 3.96
CA SER A 54 8.88 -11.08 5.03
C SER A 54 9.38 -9.64 4.84
N GLY A 55 10.62 -9.46 4.39
CA GLY A 55 11.18 -8.17 4.01
C GLY A 55 10.42 -7.52 2.85
N LEU A 56 10.11 -8.31 1.81
CA LEU A 56 9.31 -7.85 0.67
C LEU A 56 7.88 -7.46 1.08
N THR A 57 7.24 -8.20 2.00
CA THR A 57 5.93 -7.81 2.54
C THR A 57 5.99 -6.43 3.19
N LEU A 58 6.97 -6.19 4.07
CA LEU A 58 7.14 -4.91 4.72
C LEU A 58 7.45 -3.80 3.71
N PHE A 59 8.38 -4.05 2.78
CA PHE A 59 8.75 -3.09 1.74
C PHE A 59 7.56 -2.70 0.86
N ASN A 60 6.81 -3.66 0.33
CA ASN A 60 5.67 -3.37 -0.53
C ASN A 60 4.54 -2.65 0.24
N PHE A 61 4.31 -3.01 1.50
CA PHE A 61 3.37 -2.31 2.36
C PHE A 61 3.76 -0.83 2.55
N LEU A 62 5.01 -0.56 2.93
CA LEU A 62 5.53 0.81 3.07
C LEU A 62 5.48 1.58 1.75
N SER A 63 5.87 0.93 0.65
CA SER A 63 5.84 1.52 -0.70
C SER A 63 4.44 1.94 -1.12
N SER A 64 3.41 1.11 -0.84
CA SER A 64 2.01 1.44 -1.14
C SER A 64 1.53 2.68 -0.38
N MET A 65 1.98 2.88 0.86
CA MET A 65 1.64 4.05 1.66
C MET A 65 2.34 5.32 1.18
N TYR A 66 3.59 5.17 0.74
CA TYR A 66 4.39 6.28 0.22
C TYR A 66 3.80 6.84 -1.08
N HIS A 67 3.57 5.96 -2.08
CA HIS A 67 3.06 6.36 -3.38
C HIS A 67 1.57 6.78 -3.31
N GLY A 68 0.74 6.01 -2.61
CA GLY A 68 -0.70 6.26 -2.52
C GLY A 68 -1.43 6.09 -3.86
N ALA A 69 -2.68 6.56 -3.91
CA ALA A 69 -3.49 6.54 -5.12
C ALA A 69 -3.10 7.70 -6.06
N GLY A 70 -3.16 7.45 -7.37
CA GLY A 70 -3.10 8.51 -8.38
C GLY A 70 -4.30 9.46 -8.30
N TYR A 71 -4.16 10.64 -8.88
CA TYR A 71 -5.19 11.69 -8.87
C TYR A 71 -5.27 12.39 -10.23
N LEU A 72 -6.45 12.91 -10.53
CA LEU A 72 -6.66 13.83 -11.66
C LEU A 72 -6.48 15.27 -11.17
N PRO A 73 -6.06 16.20 -12.03
CA PRO A 73 -6.08 17.62 -11.69
C PRO A 73 -7.51 18.10 -11.40
N LEU A 74 -7.65 19.17 -10.62
CA LEU A 74 -8.94 19.81 -10.36
C LEU A 74 -9.57 20.25 -11.70
N ASN A 75 -10.90 20.16 -11.82
CA ASN A 75 -11.64 20.48 -13.03
C ASN A 75 -11.21 19.69 -14.27
N TRP A 76 -10.68 18.47 -14.09
CA TRP A 76 -10.23 17.64 -15.20
C TRP A 76 -11.37 17.40 -16.21
N ARG A 77 -11.01 17.45 -17.50
CA ARG A 77 -11.88 17.16 -18.63
C ARG A 77 -11.16 16.25 -19.63
N PRO A 78 -11.90 15.41 -20.39
CA PRO A 78 -11.30 14.66 -21.49
C PRO A 78 -10.77 15.60 -22.58
N CYS A 79 -9.84 15.12 -23.41
CA CYS A 79 -9.28 15.93 -24.50
C CYS A 79 -10.32 16.29 -25.57
N LYS A 80 -11.33 15.45 -25.77
CA LYS A 80 -12.46 15.71 -26.66
C LYS A 80 -13.69 16.01 -25.81
N GLU A 81 -14.27 17.19 -25.99
CA GLU A 81 -15.45 17.60 -25.21
C GLU A 81 -16.65 16.69 -25.47
N GLU A 82 -16.74 16.09 -26.66
CA GLU A 82 -17.76 15.09 -27.00
C GLU A 82 -17.76 13.89 -26.05
N ASP A 83 -16.61 13.53 -25.49
CA ASP A 83 -16.51 12.38 -24.57
C ASP A 83 -17.13 12.69 -23.20
N CYS A 84 -17.34 13.96 -22.86
CA CYS A 84 -17.98 14.37 -21.60
C CYS A 84 -19.37 13.74 -21.42
N GLN A 85 -20.09 13.46 -22.52
CA GLN A 85 -21.42 12.84 -22.48
C GLN A 85 -21.41 11.42 -21.89
N PHE A 86 -20.25 10.74 -21.91
CA PHE A 86 -20.08 9.39 -21.37
C PHE A 86 -19.53 9.37 -19.95
N LEU A 87 -19.14 10.53 -19.41
CA LEU A 87 -18.44 10.64 -18.13
C LEU A 87 -19.33 11.19 -17.04
N GLN A 88 -19.12 10.69 -15.82
CA GLN A 88 -19.79 11.22 -14.63
C GLN A 88 -19.09 12.50 -14.17
N MET A 89 -19.87 13.54 -13.87
CA MET A 89 -19.34 14.77 -13.28
C MET A 89 -19.26 14.66 -11.75
N CYS A 90 -18.25 15.29 -11.15
CA CYS A 90 -18.08 15.41 -9.71
C CYS A 90 -18.20 16.87 -9.28
N GLY A 91 -19.30 17.22 -8.60
CA GLY A 91 -19.51 18.59 -8.13
C GLY A 91 -18.53 19.05 -7.04
N VAL A 92 -17.82 18.14 -6.37
CA VAL A 92 -16.78 18.51 -5.38
C VAL A 92 -15.46 18.90 -6.06
N CYS A 93 -15.11 18.22 -7.15
CA CYS A 93 -13.90 18.49 -7.92
C CYS A 93 -14.12 19.43 -9.12
N ASP A 94 -15.38 19.84 -9.34
CA ASP A 94 -15.88 20.60 -10.50
C ASP A 94 -15.31 20.11 -11.85
N GLY A 95 -15.23 18.79 -12.00
CA GLY A 95 -14.64 18.10 -13.14
C GLY A 95 -15.25 16.74 -13.41
N TYR A 96 -14.88 16.14 -14.54
CA TYR A 96 -15.33 14.80 -14.93
C TYR A 96 -14.48 13.72 -14.27
N LYS A 97 -15.08 12.56 -14.03
CA LYS A 97 -14.39 11.36 -13.57
C LYS A 97 -13.92 10.58 -14.78
N ALA A 98 -12.61 10.43 -14.93
CA ALA A 98 -12.06 9.45 -15.88
C ALA A 98 -12.58 8.03 -15.55
N PRO A 99 -12.60 7.11 -16.52
CA PRO A 99 -13.06 5.74 -16.28
C PRO A 99 -12.35 5.08 -15.08
N ARG A 100 -13.16 4.50 -14.16
CA ARG A 100 -12.72 3.87 -12.89
C ARG A 100 -12.15 4.84 -11.83
N SER A 101 -12.22 6.15 -12.04
CA SER A 101 -11.85 7.14 -11.02
C SER A 101 -13.05 7.53 -10.15
N HIS A 102 -12.79 7.82 -8.87
CA HIS A 102 -13.80 8.21 -7.90
C HIS A 102 -13.24 9.27 -6.97
N HIS A 103 -14.07 10.25 -6.59
CA HIS A 103 -13.73 11.19 -5.54
C HIS A 103 -13.67 10.47 -4.19
N CYS A 104 -12.52 10.53 -3.53
CA CYS A 104 -12.39 9.96 -2.20
C CYS A 104 -12.66 11.03 -1.14
N ARG A 105 -13.78 10.90 -0.42
CA ARG A 105 -14.16 11.83 0.67
C ARG A 105 -13.06 12.03 1.72
N LYS A 106 -12.26 11.00 2.00
CA LYS A 106 -11.19 11.05 3.01
C LYS A 106 -9.93 11.76 2.48
N CYS A 107 -9.61 11.57 1.20
CA CYS A 107 -8.45 12.16 0.54
C CYS A 107 -8.73 13.58 0.02
N LYS A 108 -9.99 13.90 -0.26
CA LYS A 108 -10.47 15.16 -0.86
C LYS A 108 -9.98 15.43 -2.29
N TYR A 109 -9.72 14.36 -3.03
CA TYR A 109 -9.43 14.36 -4.47
C TYR A 109 -10.03 13.11 -5.10
#